data_AF-A0A0F7RS37-F1
#
_entry.id   AF-A0A0F7RS37-F1
#
_cell.length_a   1.000
_cell.length_b   1.000
_cell.length_c   1.000
_cell.angle_alpha   90.00
_cell.angle_beta   90.00
_cell.angle_gamma   90.00
#
_symmetry.space_group_name_H-M   'P 1'
#
loop_
_entity.id
_entity.type
_entity.pdbx_description
1 polymer ?
#
loop_
_entity_poly.entity_id
_entity_poly.type
_entity_poly.pdbx_seq_one_letter_code
_entity_poly.pdbx_strand_id
1 'polypeptide(L)'
;MNEAGTERIPQGEKECGYHWGRRRYDKRVQKWTCCGREVGGSNIGDGSCCFGPHVFKETEGLDLHRREAFITTKELVESIRQEQGSSKLAPLEIVALDCELSYTTAGLTLTRLTLVDEQGEMILDEIVRTRTEIVDYNTRFSGITAEAYEEKAVFDLPGVRKTMAQFVGENTILVGHGLENDLRAIRLVHHKVVDTVMLYPHARGFPFRTSLRDLTAKFLGKIIQNGTSLGHSSLEDARMSLELVRLKMVNDPTSPFASKEEEQSETKQEKATGVAVEAPKSAVAVPVRSSLFGASLATESARSVFQK
;
A
#
# COMPACT_ATOMS: atom_id res chain seq x y z
N MET A 1 5.60 -7.34 15.80
CA MET A 1 4.19 -7.72 15.52
C MET A 1 4.08 -8.07 14.04
N ASN A 2 3.27 -9.05 13.64
CA ASN A 2 2.95 -9.26 12.22
C ASN A 2 1.80 -8.34 11.80
N GLU A 3 1.60 -8.15 10.50
CA GLU A 3 0.57 -7.27 9.89
C GLU A 3 -0.87 -7.60 10.33
N ALA A 4 -1.08 -8.76 10.98
CA ALA A 4 -2.36 -9.21 11.49
C ALA A 4 -2.71 -8.70 12.90
N GLY A 5 -1.84 -7.92 13.56
CA GLY A 5 -2.14 -7.36 14.88
C GLY A 5 -2.32 -8.40 15.99
N THR A 6 -1.77 -9.60 15.83
CA THR A 6 -1.68 -10.57 16.93
C THR A 6 -0.36 -10.35 17.66
N GLU A 7 -0.40 -10.20 18.99
CA GLU A 7 0.80 -10.28 19.82
C GLU A 7 1.58 -11.53 19.43
N ARG A 8 2.88 -11.38 19.10
CA ARG A 8 3.76 -12.54 19.00
C ARG A 8 3.91 -13.07 20.42
N ILE A 9 3.13 -14.10 20.75
CA ILE A 9 3.44 -14.98 21.88
C ILE A 9 4.89 -15.43 21.68
N PRO A 10 5.76 -15.38 22.70
CA PRO A 10 7.15 -15.79 22.59
C PRO A 10 7.24 -17.18 21.98
N GLN A 11 7.83 -17.29 20.78
CA GLN A 11 7.93 -18.54 20.04
C GLN A 11 9.10 -19.34 20.62
N GLY A 12 8.88 -20.60 20.98
CA GLY A 12 9.96 -21.48 21.44
C GLY A 12 11.00 -21.70 20.34
N GLU A 13 12.26 -21.94 20.71
CA GLU A 13 13.43 -22.13 19.81
C GLU A 13 13.25 -23.19 18.71
N LYS A 14 12.17 -23.99 18.77
CA LYS A 14 11.88 -25.11 17.86
C LYS A 14 10.68 -24.87 16.94
N GLU A 15 10.01 -23.70 17.02
CA GLU A 15 8.89 -23.39 16.10
C GLU A 15 9.38 -22.95 14.73
N CYS A 16 8.77 -23.48 13.66
CA CYS A 16 9.01 -22.98 12.30
C CYS A 16 8.50 -21.53 12.17
N GLY A 17 9.42 -20.58 11.91
CA GLY A 17 9.13 -19.15 11.80
C GLY A 17 8.68 -18.67 10.41
N TYR A 18 8.40 -19.61 9.49
CA TYR A 18 8.44 -19.33 8.06
C TYR A 18 7.11 -19.56 7.33
N HIS A 19 6.02 -19.15 7.97
CA HIS A 19 4.66 -19.29 7.46
C HIS A 19 4.09 -17.93 7.07
N TRP A 20 3.66 -17.80 5.81
CA TRP A 20 2.89 -16.63 5.36
C TRP A 20 1.43 -16.66 5.87
N GLY A 21 0.89 -17.86 6.13
CA GLY A 21 -0.49 -18.06 6.55
C GLY A 21 -0.74 -17.73 8.02
N ARG A 22 -2.00 -17.46 8.38
CA ARG A 22 -2.41 -17.27 9.79
C ARG A 22 -2.64 -18.63 10.46
N ARG A 23 -2.62 -18.65 11.80
CA ARG A 23 -3.05 -19.83 12.58
C ARG A 23 -4.58 -19.90 12.56
N ARG A 24 -5.14 -21.07 12.24
CA ARG A 24 -6.58 -21.35 12.29
C ARG A 24 -6.81 -22.58 13.16
N TYR A 25 -7.85 -22.54 13.98
CA TYR A 25 -8.31 -23.71 14.71
C TYR A 25 -9.19 -24.60 13.83
N ASP A 26 -8.83 -25.88 13.78
CA ASP A 26 -9.61 -26.95 13.17
C ASP A 26 -9.70 -28.11 14.16
N LYS A 27 -10.91 -28.42 14.63
CA LYS A 27 -11.18 -29.53 15.58
C LYS A 27 -10.20 -29.61 16.76
N ARG A 28 -9.91 -28.46 17.40
CA ARG A 28 -8.99 -28.27 18.54
C ARG A 28 -7.49 -28.33 18.23
N VAL A 29 -7.11 -28.49 16.96
CA VAL A 29 -5.74 -28.43 16.49
C VAL A 29 -5.50 -27.07 15.84
N GLN A 30 -4.38 -26.41 16.15
CA GLN A 30 -3.96 -25.23 15.42
C GLN A 30 -3.25 -25.66 14.14
N LYS A 31 -3.72 -25.15 13.00
CA LYS A 31 -3.12 -25.38 11.68
C LYS A 31 -2.76 -24.06 11.01
N TRP A 32 -1.72 -24.06 10.19
CA TRP A 32 -1.37 -22.91 9.36
C TRP A 32 -2.24 -22.85 8.10
N THR A 33 -2.82 -21.70 7.78
CA THR A 33 -3.65 -21.56 6.55
C THR A 33 -2.85 -21.70 5.27
N CYS A 34 -1.51 -21.57 5.32
CA CYS A 34 -0.66 -21.65 4.14
C CYS A 34 -0.41 -23.09 3.66
N CYS A 35 -0.29 -24.05 4.58
CA CYS A 35 0.10 -25.42 4.26
C CYS A 35 -0.80 -26.48 4.89
N GLY A 36 -1.78 -26.08 5.72
CA GLY A 36 -2.68 -26.98 6.44
C GLY A 36 -2.01 -27.83 7.53
N ARG A 37 -0.70 -27.65 7.75
CA ARG A 37 0.09 -28.41 8.73
C ARG A 37 -0.13 -27.88 10.15
N GLU A 38 0.05 -28.78 11.10
CA GLU A 38 -0.13 -28.50 12.52
C GLU A 38 0.99 -27.60 13.07
N VAL A 39 0.66 -26.74 14.02
CA VAL A 39 1.62 -25.86 14.70
C VAL A 39 2.40 -26.65 15.74
N GLY A 40 3.74 -26.58 15.73
CA GLY A 40 4.58 -27.00 16.86
C GLY A 40 5.24 -28.39 16.80
N GLY A 41 5.24 -29.07 15.66
CA GLY A 41 6.06 -30.28 15.47
C GLY A 41 7.41 -29.97 14.82
N SER A 42 8.38 -30.85 15.08
CA SER A 42 9.77 -30.73 14.63
C SER A 42 10.31 -32.03 14.02
N ASN A 43 9.50 -33.09 13.98
CA ASN A 43 9.93 -34.41 13.55
C ASN A 43 9.48 -34.66 12.11
N ILE A 44 10.38 -35.20 11.30
CA ILE A 44 10.03 -35.66 9.95
C ILE A 44 8.92 -36.71 10.06
N GLY A 45 7.72 -36.39 9.56
CA GLY A 45 6.58 -37.31 9.52
C GLY A 45 5.48 -37.08 10.56
N ASP A 46 5.62 -36.13 11.48
CA ASP A 46 4.57 -35.79 12.48
C ASP A 46 3.46 -34.87 11.94
N GLY A 47 3.46 -34.60 10.63
CA GLY A 47 2.51 -33.67 9.99
C GLY A 47 2.86 -32.18 10.17
N SER A 48 3.95 -31.87 10.87
CA SER A 48 4.45 -30.50 11.03
C SER A 48 5.25 -30.01 9.81
N CYS A 49 5.47 -28.70 9.76
CA CYS A 49 6.12 -28.05 8.63
C CYS A 49 7.65 -28.20 8.68
N CYS A 50 8.17 -29.15 7.92
CA CYS A 50 9.61 -29.41 7.79
C CYS A 50 10.09 -29.56 6.34
N PHE A 51 9.30 -29.13 5.34
CA PHE A 51 9.62 -29.39 3.93
C PHE A 51 9.42 -28.15 3.04
N GLY A 52 10.49 -27.74 2.35
CA GLY A 52 10.52 -26.64 1.37
C GLY A 52 11.28 -25.38 1.83
N PRO A 53 11.66 -24.48 0.89
CA PRO A 53 12.22 -23.18 1.24
C PRO A 53 11.17 -22.38 1.98
N HIS A 54 11.57 -22.00 3.19
CA HIS A 54 10.74 -21.45 4.22
C HIS A 54 10.78 -19.91 4.08
N VAL A 55 9.62 -19.28 3.86
CA VAL A 55 9.53 -17.83 3.62
C VAL A 55 9.33 -17.05 4.91
N PHE A 56 10.08 -15.96 5.11
CA PHE A 56 9.99 -15.16 6.35
C PHE A 56 9.82 -13.68 6.04
N LYS A 57 9.24 -12.97 7.01
CA LYS A 57 9.25 -11.51 7.08
C LYS A 57 10.16 -11.10 8.23
N GLU A 58 11.31 -10.54 7.88
CA GLU A 58 12.20 -9.90 8.83
C GLU A 58 11.56 -8.60 9.33
N THR A 59 11.50 -8.43 10.64
CA THR A 59 10.81 -7.27 11.27
C THR A 59 11.75 -6.33 11.98
N GLU A 60 12.95 -6.80 12.34
CA GLU A 60 13.92 -6.03 13.11
C GLU A 60 14.67 -5.05 12.21
N GLY A 61 14.53 -3.74 12.49
CA GLY A 61 15.11 -2.69 11.65
C GLY A 61 16.62 -2.78 11.49
N LEU A 62 17.34 -3.21 12.53
CA LEU A 62 18.79 -3.38 12.49
C LEU A 62 19.23 -4.50 11.55
N ASP A 63 18.51 -5.62 11.51
CA ASP A 63 18.83 -6.74 10.63
C ASP A 63 18.49 -6.42 9.18
N LEU A 64 17.39 -5.71 8.95
CA LEU A 64 17.06 -5.13 7.65
C LEU A 64 18.19 -4.19 7.17
N HIS A 65 18.65 -3.27 8.02
CA HIS A 65 19.72 -2.31 7.72
C HIS A 65 21.06 -2.99 7.40
N ARG A 66 21.42 -4.05 8.13
CA ARG A 66 22.67 -4.81 7.89
C ARG A 66 22.69 -5.49 6.53
N ARG A 67 21.54 -5.96 6.04
CA ARG A 67 21.42 -6.57 4.70
C ARG A 67 21.43 -5.52 3.61
N GLU A 68 20.63 -4.48 3.79
CA GLU A 68 20.56 -3.34 2.89
C GLU A 68 20.22 -2.08 3.67
N ALA A 69 21.15 -1.12 3.64
CA ALA A 69 21.09 0.05 4.49
C ALA A 69 19.84 0.90 4.19
N PHE A 70 19.19 1.32 5.27
CA PHE A 70 18.22 2.40 5.21
C PHE A 70 18.93 3.71 4.83
N ILE A 71 18.27 4.48 3.98
CA ILE A 71 18.66 5.85 3.62
C ILE A 71 17.52 6.79 3.98
N THR A 72 17.82 7.98 4.47
CA THR A 72 16.80 9.01 4.62
C THR A 72 16.43 9.61 3.26
N THR A 73 15.20 10.10 3.08
CA THR A 73 14.82 10.80 1.85
C THR A 73 15.73 12.00 1.57
N LYS A 74 16.19 12.69 2.62
CA LYS A 74 17.14 13.80 2.52
C LYS A 74 18.47 13.35 1.92
N GLU A 75 19.10 12.33 2.49
CA GLU A 75 20.37 11.78 2.00
C GLU A 75 20.25 11.27 0.55
N LEU A 76 19.12 10.63 0.21
CA LEU A 76 18.85 10.16 -1.14
C LEU A 76 18.81 11.32 -2.14
N VAL A 77 18.04 12.37 -1.84
CA VAL A 77 17.93 13.56 -2.69
C VAL A 77 19.28 14.29 -2.82
N GLU A 78 20.04 14.40 -1.72
CA GLU A 78 21.37 15.00 -1.72
C GLU A 78 22.35 14.21 -2.59
N SER A 79 22.34 12.87 -2.52
CA SER A 79 23.20 12.03 -3.37
C SER A 79 22.92 12.23 -4.86
N ILE A 80 21.66 12.39 -5.25
CA ILE A 80 21.28 12.59 -6.65
C ILE A 80 21.71 13.97 -7.14
N ARG A 81 21.53 15.01 -6.31
CA ARG A 81 21.96 16.37 -6.63
C ARG A 81 23.48 16.46 -6.85
N GLN A 82 24.26 15.70 -6.08
CA GLN A 82 25.70 15.61 -6.24
C GLN A 82 26.10 14.89 -7.54
N GLU A 83 25.40 13.82 -7.90
CA GLU A 83 25.69 13.04 -9.12
C GLU A 83 25.26 13.74 -10.42
N GLN A 84 24.09 14.41 -10.44
CA GLN A 84 23.45 14.90 -11.68
C GLN A 84 23.33 16.43 -11.80
N GLY A 85 23.78 17.18 -10.79
CA GLY A 85 23.57 18.64 -10.72
C GLY A 85 22.12 19.00 -10.34
N SER A 86 21.91 20.24 -9.87
CA SER A 86 20.67 20.67 -9.19
C SER A 86 19.39 20.74 -10.08
N SER A 87 19.44 20.38 -11.36
CA SER A 87 18.46 20.83 -12.37
C SER A 87 17.39 19.82 -12.82
N LYS A 88 17.08 18.77 -12.05
CA LYS A 88 16.09 17.77 -12.50
C LYS A 88 15.16 17.15 -11.46
N LEU A 89 15.19 17.61 -10.21
CA LEU A 89 14.26 17.13 -9.17
C LEU A 89 13.10 18.12 -9.05
N ALA A 90 11.89 17.63 -9.29
CA ALA A 90 10.64 18.37 -9.10
C ALA A 90 9.75 17.58 -8.13
N PRO A 91 10.13 17.51 -6.85
CA PRO A 91 9.37 16.75 -5.87
C PRO A 91 7.96 17.33 -5.72
N LEU A 92 6.96 16.46 -5.66
CA LEU A 92 5.57 16.83 -5.48
C LEU A 92 5.29 17.13 -4.00
N GLU A 93 4.21 17.85 -3.72
CA GLU A 93 3.80 18.13 -2.34
C GLU A 93 3.21 16.89 -1.66
N ILE A 94 2.41 16.10 -2.39
CA ILE A 94 1.76 14.88 -1.91
C ILE A 94 2.00 13.77 -2.92
N VAL A 95 2.38 12.60 -2.42
CA VAL A 95 2.48 11.36 -3.21
C VAL A 95 1.85 10.24 -2.42
N ALA A 96 0.90 9.52 -3.01
CA ALA A 96 0.44 8.26 -2.46
C ALA A 96 1.25 7.11 -3.04
N LEU A 97 1.54 6.10 -2.22
CA LEU A 97 2.29 4.92 -2.65
C LEU A 97 1.76 3.63 -2.06
N ASP A 98 2.00 2.56 -2.79
CA ASP A 98 1.78 1.18 -2.35
C ASP A 98 2.83 0.27 -3.00
N CYS A 99 3.24 -0.77 -2.26
CA CYS A 99 4.25 -1.73 -2.71
C CYS A 99 3.70 -3.15 -2.75
N GLU A 100 4.07 -3.87 -3.80
CA GLU A 100 3.92 -5.33 -3.83
C GLU A 100 5.23 -6.00 -3.44
N LEU A 101 5.12 -7.07 -2.65
CA LEU A 101 6.25 -7.78 -2.07
C LEU A 101 6.24 -9.27 -2.44
N SER A 102 7.42 -9.82 -2.68
CA SER A 102 7.64 -11.24 -2.94
C SER A 102 8.63 -11.84 -1.95
N TYR A 103 8.56 -13.15 -1.76
CA TYR A 103 9.46 -13.86 -0.87
C TYR A 103 10.73 -14.28 -1.61
N THR A 104 11.88 -13.92 -1.04
CA THR A 104 13.20 -14.30 -1.54
C THR A 104 13.95 -15.14 -0.52
N THR A 105 15.14 -15.63 -0.89
CA THR A 105 16.07 -16.26 0.06
C THR A 105 16.56 -15.30 1.17
N ALA A 106 16.36 -13.98 1.00
CA ALA A 106 16.60 -12.97 2.01
C ALA A 106 15.34 -12.50 2.77
N GLY A 107 14.19 -13.16 2.58
CA GLY A 107 12.91 -12.81 3.18
C GLY A 107 12.02 -11.99 2.26
N LEU A 108 10.95 -11.42 2.82
CA LEU A 108 9.99 -10.58 2.09
C LEU A 108 10.68 -9.30 1.57
N THR A 109 10.65 -9.09 0.25
CA THR A 109 11.40 -8.05 -0.46
C THR A 109 10.50 -7.30 -1.43
N LEU A 110 10.80 -6.01 -1.65
CA LEU A 110 10.13 -5.16 -2.64
C LEU A 110 10.23 -5.76 -4.04
N THR A 111 9.09 -5.89 -4.72
CA THR A 111 9.03 -6.37 -6.11
C THR A 111 8.19 -5.50 -7.03
N ARG A 112 7.34 -4.61 -6.50
CA ARG A 112 6.72 -3.52 -7.27
C ARG A 112 6.59 -2.28 -6.41
N LEU A 113 6.85 -1.12 -6.99
CA LEU A 113 6.57 0.18 -6.39
C LEU A 113 5.64 0.96 -7.32
N THR A 114 4.50 1.41 -6.79
CA THR A 114 3.59 2.30 -7.50
C THR A 114 3.45 3.60 -6.74
N LEU A 115 3.57 4.72 -7.46
CA LEU A 115 3.33 6.07 -6.96
C LEU A 115 2.19 6.72 -7.74
N VAL A 116 1.34 7.44 -7.02
CA VAL A 116 0.31 8.31 -7.59
C VAL A 116 0.46 9.72 -7.06
N ASP A 117 0.18 10.71 -7.90
CA ASP A 117 0.20 12.12 -7.52
C ASP A 117 -1.01 12.50 -6.66
N GLU A 118 -1.07 13.79 -6.29
CA GLU A 118 -2.15 14.33 -5.48
C GLU A 118 -3.52 14.25 -6.16
N GLN A 119 -3.60 14.14 -7.50
CA GLN A 119 -4.83 13.98 -8.28
C GLN A 119 -5.31 12.53 -8.27
N GLY A 120 -4.38 11.57 -8.12
CA GLY A 120 -4.60 10.13 -8.24
C GLY A 120 -4.12 9.57 -9.57
N GLU A 121 -3.36 10.34 -10.36
CA GLU A 121 -2.75 9.86 -11.59
C GLU A 121 -1.44 9.11 -11.28
N MET A 122 -1.18 8.04 -12.05
CA MET A 122 0.01 7.23 -11.87
C MET A 122 1.23 7.98 -12.40
N ILE A 123 2.23 8.17 -11.54
CA ILE A 123 3.49 8.85 -11.88
C ILE A 123 4.69 7.88 -11.93
N LEU A 124 4.61 6.75 -11.22
CA LEU A 124 5.61 5.68 -11.27
C LEU A 124 4.93 4.34 -11.05
N ASP A 125 5.31 3.32 -11.83
CA ASP A 125 4.87 1.94 -11.64
C ASP A 125 5.95 0.99 -12.18
N GLU A 126 6.80 0.49 -11.28
CA GLU A 126 7.99 -0.26 -11.66
C GLU A 126 8.04 -1.60 -10.93
N ILE A 127 8.36 -2.66 -11.67
CA ILE A 127 8.74 -3.96 -11.10
C ILE A 127 10.22 -3.89 -10.73
N VAL A 128 10.54 -4.27 -9.49
CA VAL A 128 11.88 -4.10 -8.91
C VAL A 128 12.60 -5.45 -8.90
N ARG A 129 13.78 -5.49 -9.51
CA ARG A 129 14.67 -6.65 -9.53
C ARG A 129 15.23 -6.88 -8.13
N THR A 130 14.95 -8.06 -7.57
CA THR A 130 15.49 -8.49 -6.29
C THR A 130 16.97 -8.87 -6.44
N ARG A 131 17.78 -8.52 -5.45
CA ARG A 131 19.20 -8.91 -5.39
C ARG A 131 19.40 -10.41 -5.16
N THR A 132 18.42 -11.04 -4.54
CA THR A 132 18.41 -12.46 -4.18
C THR A 132 17.31 -13.20 -4.91
N GLU A 133 17.49 -14.51 -5.08
CA GLU A 133 16.54 -15.39 -5.75
C GLU A 133 15.14 -15.33 -5.13
N ILE A 134 14.12 -15.21 -5.99
CA ILE A 134 12.72 -15.27 -5.60
C ILE A 134 12.33 -16.72 -5.38
N VAL A 135 11.78 -17.00 -4.20
CA VAL A 135 11.23 -18.31 -3.82
C VAL A 135 9.74 -18.38 -4.14
N ASP A 136 9.01 -17.29 -3.89
CA ASP A 136 7.57 -17.18 -4.17
C ASP A 136 7.26 -15.72 -4.54
N TYR A 137 6.77 -15.50 -5.77
CA TYR A 137 6.33 -14.19 -6.25
C TYR A 137 5.18 -13.61 -5.43
N ASN A 138 4.51 -14.45 -4.64
CA ASN A 138 3.38 -14.11 -3.80
C ASN A 138 2.21 -13.59 -4.65
N THR A 139 2.05 -14.11 -5.87
CA THR A 139 1.16 -13.61 -6.93
C THR A 139 -0.27 -13.36 -6.46
N ARG A 140 -0.80 -14.22 -5.58
CA ARG A 140 -2.14 -14.06 -4.98
C ARG A 140 -2.36 -12.71 -4.28
N PHE A 141 -1.29 -12.07 -3.82
CA PHE A 141 -1.30 -10.74 -3.22
C PHE A 141 -0.62 -9.75 -4.16
N SER A 142 0.55 -10.06 -4.70
CA SER A 142 1.37 -9.12 -5.48
C SER A 142 0.89 -8.86 -6.91
N GLY A 143 0.11 -9.77 -7.50
CA GLY A 143 -0.22 -9.73 -8.93
C GLY A 143 0.96 -10.02 -9.86
N ILE A 144 2.16 -10.29 -9.34
CA ILE A 144 3.38 -10.48 -10.13
C ILE A 144 3.50 -11.93 -10.56
N THR A 145 3.64 -12.17 -11.87
CA THR A 145 3.99 -13.46 -12.44
C THR A 145 5.49 -13.54 -12.73
N ALA A 146 6.03 -14.76 -12.85
CA ALA A 146 7.44 -14.95 -13.17
C ALA A 146 7.81 -14.32 -14.52
N GLU A 147 6.93 -14.45 -15.51
CA GLU A 147 7.13 -13.89 -16.86
C GLU A 147 7.18 -12.36 -16.82
N ALA A 148 6.20 -11.73 -16.16
CA ALA A 148 6.17 -10.28 -16.02
C ALA A 148 7.38 -9.74 -15.25
N TYR A 149 7.83 -10.48 -14.24
CA TYR A 149 9.03 -10.13 -13.50
C TYR A 149 10.29 -10.19 -14.37
N GLU A 150 10.51 -11.29 -15.09
CA GLU A 150 11.70 -11.42 -15.93
C GLU A 150 11.75 -10.38 -17.05
N GLU A 151 10.60 -10.06 -17.65
CA GLU A 151 10.47 -9.09 -18.73
C GLU A 151 10.66 -7.64 -18.25
N LYS A 152 10.09 -7.25 -17.10
CA LYS A 152 9.93 -5.85 -16.71
C LYS A 152 10.79 -5.40 -15.54
N ALA A 153 11.39 -6.31 -14.77
CA ALA A 153 12.21 -5.94 -13.62
C ALA A 153 13.57 -5.39 -14.06
N VAL A 154 13.59 -4.10 -14.42
CA VAL A 154 14.78 -3.39 -14.91
C VAL A 154 15.55 -2.75 -13.76
N PHE A 155 14.85 -2.09 -12.83
CA PHE A 155 15.47 -1.37 -11.73
C PHE A 155 15.72 -2.26 -10.52
N ASP A 156 16.89 -2.15 -9.91
CA ASP A 156 17.15 -2.68 -8.57
C ASP A 156 16.67 -1.68 -7.49
N LEU A 157 16.83 -2.02 -6.20
CA LEU A 157 16.36 -1.15 -5.12
C LEU A 157 17.03 0.25 -5.11
N PRO A 158 18.36 0.39 -5.28
CA PRO A 158 18.98 1.70 -5.50
C PRO A 158 18.40 2.47 -6.69
N GLY A 159 18.24 1.80 -7.84
CA GLY A 159 17.70 2.40 -9.07
C GLY A 159 16.28 2.93 -8.89
N VAL A 160 15.38 2.10 -8.35
CA VAL A 160 13.98 2.51 -8.14
C VAL A 160 13.87 3.63 -7.10
N ARG A 161 14.72 3.65 -6.07
CA ARG A 161 14.80 4.77 -5.12
C ARG A 161 15.23 6.07 -5.80
N LYS A 162 16.23 6.02 -6.70
CA LYS A 162 16.66 7.18 -7.48
C LYS A 162 15.54 7.70 -8.38
N THR A 163 14.78 6.80 -9.01
CA THR A 163 13.60 7.16 -9.83
C THR A 163 12.48 7.76 -8.97
N MET A 164 12.16 7.15 -7.82
CA MET A 164 11.19 7.65 -6.86
C MET A 164 11.53 9.07 -6.36
N ALA A 165 12.81 9.35 -6.12
CA ALA A 165 13.28 10.66 -5.63
C ALA A 165 13.07 11.82 -6.61
N GLN A 166 12.74 11.55 -7.88
CA GLN A 166 12.30 12.58 -8.82
C GLN A 166 10.97 13.21 -8.40
N PHE A 167 10.12 12.42 -7.75
CA PHE A 167 8.78 12.81 -7.30
C PHE A 167 8.69 13.00 -5.78
N VAL A 168 9.54 12.30 -5.01
CA VAL A 168 9.50 12.30 -3.55
C VAL A 168 10.73 13.00 -2.97
N GLY A 169 10.52 14.19 -2.40
CA GLY A 169 11.53 14.95 -1.67
C GLY A 169 11.38 14.83 -0.16
N GLU A 170 12.31 15.45 0.60
CA GLU A 170 12.26 15.51 2.07
C GLU A 170 10.94 16.12 2.59
N ASN A 171 10.36 17.05 1.84
CA ASN A 171 9.16 17.78 2.23
C ASN A 171 7.86 17.23 1.66
N THR A 172 7.93 16.25 0.75
CA THR A 172 6.76 15.56 0.18
C THR A 172 6.03 14.81 1.29
N ILE A 173 4.70 14.86 1.30
CA ILE A 173 3.87 14.08 2.22
C ILE A 173 3.56 12.75 1.57
N LEU A 174 4.01 11.66 2.18
CA LEU A 174 3.67 10.30 1.74
C LEU A 174 2.34 9.86 2.31
N VAL A 175 1.46 9.37 1.44
CA VAL A 175 0.13 8.86 1.79
C VAL A 175 0.04 7.37 1.47
N GLY A 176 -0.59 6.58 2.34
CA GLY A 176 -0.79 5.15 2.09
C GLY A 176 -1.53 4.43 3.22
N HIS A 177 -1.44 3.10 3.23
CA HIS A 177 -2.10 2.25 4.22
C HIS A 177 -1.12 1.26 4.86
N GLY A 178 -0.71 1.53 6.10
CA GLY A 178 0.28 0.70 6.78
C GLY A 178 1.68 0.86 6.18
N LEU A 179 2.04 2.09 5.82
CA LEU A 179 3.26 2.49 5.12
C LEU A 179 4.54 2.07 5.84
N GLU A 180 4.47 1.67 7.11
CA GLU A 180 5.64 1.12 7.78
C GLU A 180 6.14 -0.19 7.16
N ASN A 181 5.30 -0.90 6.39
CA ASN A 181 5.72 -2.11 5.66
C ASN A 181 6.41 -1.72 4.35
N ASP A 182 5.80 -0.79 3.60
CA ASP A 182 6.33 -0.23 2.35
C ASP A 182 7.67 0.46 2.56
N LEU A 183 7.76 1.38 3.53
CA LEU A 183 8.99 2.12 3.83
C LEU A 183 10.13 1.19 4.32
N ARG A 184 9.78 0.11 5.03
CA ARG A 184 10.74 -0.95 5.34
C ARG A 184 11.20 -1.65 4.08
N ALA A 185 10.30 -2.04 3.18
CA ALA A 185 10.65 -2.72 1.95
C ALA A 185 11.52 -1.85 1.01
N ILE A 186 11.22 -0.55 0.92
CA ILE A 186 11.99 0.44 0.15
C ILE A 186 13.33 0.77 0.83
N ARG A 187 13.52 0.42 2.12
CA ARG A 187 14.67 0.83 2.94
C ARG A 187 14.81 2.36 2.99
N LEU A 188 13.69 3.04 3.17
CA LEU A 188 13.61 4.50 3.19
C LEU A 188 13.13 4.98 4.56
N VAL A 189 13.84 5.95 5.12
CA VAL A 189 13.37 6.70 6.29
C VAL A 189 12.80 8.03 5.80
N HIS A 190 11.49 8.19 5.97
CA HIS A 190 10.77 9.39 5.60
C HIS A 190 9.92 9.89 6.77
N HIS A 191 9.90 11.20 7.01
CA HIS A 191 9.32 11.77 8.22
C HIS A 191 7.89 12.31 8.04
N LYS A 192 7.50 12.71 6.82
CA LYS A 192 6.18 13.28 6.55
C LYS A 192 5.25 12.22 5.97
N VAL A 193 4.58 11.50 6.86
CA VAL A 193 3.72 10.37 6.48
C VAL A 193 2.31 10.59 7.02
N VAL A 194 1.33 10.42 6.15
CA VAL A 194 -0.10 10.33 6.50
C VAL A 194 -0.57 8.91 6.21
N ASP A 195 -0.71 8.13 7.26
CA ASP A 195 -1.12 6.73 7.17
C ASP A 195 -2.60 6.57 7.49
N THR A 196 -3.35 5.96 6.58
CA THR A 196 -4.79 5.72 6.75
C THR A 196 -5.11 4.80 7.93
N VAL A 197 -4.19 3.91 8.34
CA VAL A 197 -4.33 3.09 9.55
C VAL A 197 -4.39 3.97 10.80
N MET A 198 -3.62 5.07 10.82
CA MET A 198 -3.60 6.03 11.92
C MET A 198 -4.80 6.97 11.87
N LEU A 199 -5.21 7.41 10.67
CA LEU A 199 -6.36 8.30 10.48
C LEU A 199 -7.70 7.63 10.79
N TYR A 200 -7.80 6.32 10.56
CA TYR A 200 -8.98 5.51 10.81
C TYR A 200 -8.67 4.41 11.83
N PRO A 201 -8.50 4.78 13.11
CA PRO A 201 -8.08 3.85 14.15
C PRO A 201 -9.12 2.74 14.32
N HIS A 202 -8.64 1.53 14.53
CA HIS A 202 -9.50 0.40 14.83
C HIS A 202 -10.18 0.59 16.19
N ALA A 203 -11.46 0.21 16.33
CA ALA A 203 -12.24 0.44 17.55
C ALA A 203 -11.66 -0.21 18.82
N ARG A 204 -10.89 -1.30 18.64
CA ARG A 204 -10.18 -2.01 19.72
C ARG A 204 -8.78 -1.45 20.03
N GLY A 205 -8.37 -0.40 19.34
CA GLY A 205 -7.01 0.14 19.42
C GLY A 205 -5.93 -0.78 18.86
N PHE A 206 -4.68 -0.33 18.92
CA PHE A 206 -3.52 -1.15 18.58
C PHE A 206 -3.44 -2.40 19.48
N PRO A 207 -2.94 -3.53 18.96
CA PRO A 207 -2.32 -3.73 17.64
C PRO A 207 -3.30 -4.02 16.49
N PHE A 208 -4.62 -3.99 16.73
CA PHE A 208 -5.62 -4.26 15.70
C PHE A 208 -5.72 -3.10 14.71
N ARG A 209 -5.89 -3.43 13.42
CA ARG A 209 -5.97 -2.48 12.31
C ARG A 209 -7.10 -2.87 11.39
N THR A 210 -7.80 -1.88 10.85
CA THR A 210 -8.84 -2.08 9.83
C THR A 210 -8.16 -2.21 8.48
N SER A 211 -8.55 -3.19 7.66
CA SER A 211 -7.95 -3.36 6.33
C SER A 211 -8.36 -2.21 5.40
N LEU A 212 -7.53 -1.91 4.39
CA LEU A 212 -7.86 -0.92 3.37
C LEU A 212 -9.20 -1.24 2.71
N ARG A 213 -9.43 -2.51 2.36
CA ARG A 213 -10.70 -3.00 1.80
C ARG A 213 -11.91 -2.67 2.66
N ASP A 214 -11.81 -2.89 3.98
CA ASP A 214 -12.94 -2.63 4.87
C ASP A 214 -13.14 -1.11 5.07
N LEU A 215 -12.07 -0.31 5.04
CA LEU A 215 -12.15 1.15 5.09
C LEU A 215 -12.81 1.72 3.82
N THR A 216 -12.39 1.28 2.65
CA THR A 216 -12.95 1.76 1.37
C THR A 216 -14.40 1.35 1.21
N ALA A 217 -14.76 0.12 1.61
CA ALA A 217 -16.14 -0.32 1.60
C ALA A 217 -17.01 0.51 2.55
N LYS A 218 -16.49 0.80 3.76
CA LYS A 218 -17.24 1.55 4.78
C LYS A 218 -17.39 3.03 4.47
N PHE A 219 -16.32 3.69 4.03
CA PHE A 219 -16.26 5.15 3.94
C PHE A 219 -16.42 5.69 2.51
N LEU A 220 -16.03 4.92 1.50
CA LEU A 220 -16.14 5.31 0.08
C LEU A 220 -17.24 4.55 -0.65
N GLY A 221 -17.81 3.49 -0.06
CA GLY A 221 -18.75 2.61 -0.73
C GLY A 221 -18.13 1.81 -1.90
N LYS A 222 -16.80 1.69 -1.92
CA LYS A 222 -16.02 1.02 -2.98
C LYS A 222 -15.52 -0.32 -2.48
N ILE A 223 -15.69 -1.37 -3.29
CA ILE A 223 -15.22 -2.71 -2.96
C ILE A 223 -13.99 -3.00 -3.83
N ILE A 224 -12.83 -3.13 -3.17
CA ILE A 224 -11.54 -3.44 -3.80
C ILE A 224 -11.06 -4.85 -3.39
N GLN A 225 -10.01 -5.36 -4.03
CA GLN A 225 -9.38 -6.65 -3.67
C GLN A 225 -10.38 -7.82 -3.65
N ASN A 226 -11.40 -7.78 -4.51
CA ASN A 226 -12.32 -8.90 -4.70
C ASN A 226 -11.53 -10.01 -5.38
N GLY A 227 -11.36 -11.15 -4.71
CA GLY A 227 -10.47 -12.28 -5.10
C GLY A 227 -10.79 -12.97 -6.44
N THR A 228 -11.44 -12.27 -7.37
CA THR A 228 -11.59 -12.56 -8.79
C THR A 228 -10.34 -12.19 -9.62
N SER A 229 -9.46 -11.32 -9.12
CA SER A 229 -8.21 -10.92 -9.81
C SER A 229 -6.99 -11.72 -9.35
N LEU A 230 -5.96 -11.77 -10.20
CA LEU A 230 -4.71 -12.53 -10.00
C LEU A 230 -3.76 -11.91 -8.95
N GLY A 231 -4.28 -11.14 -7.99
CA GLY A 231 -3.51 -10.32 -7.04
C GLY A 231 -4.24 -9.01 -6.68
N HIS A 232 -3.67 -8.26 -5.74
CA HIS A 232 -4.06 -6.88 -5.46
C HIS A 232 -3.49 -5.95 -6.54
N SER A 233 -4.00 -4.72 -6.58
CA SER A 233 -3.50 -3.69 -7.47
C SER A 233 -2.97 -2.54 -6.62
N SER A 234 -1.66 -2.47 -6.48
CA SER A 234 -0.96 -1.33 -5.89
C SER A 234 -1.42 0.04 -6.40
N LEU A 235 -1.78 0.16 -7.69
CA LEU A 235 -2.39 1.39 -8.21
C LEU A 235 -3.76 1.70 -7.56
N GLU A 236 -4.64 0.70 -7.49
CA GLU A 236 -5.95 0.85 -6.84
C GLU A 236 -5.76 1.18 -5.35
N ASP A 237 -4.87 0.47 -4.67
CA ASP A 237 -4.62 0.60 -3.24
C ASP A 237 -4.02 1.96 -2.87
N ALA A 238 -3.06 2.47 -3.65
CA ALA A 238 -2.52 3.83 -3.50
C ALA A 238 -3.59 4.91 -3.72
N ARG A 239 -4.41 4.78 -4.76
CA ARG A 239 -5.53 5.71 -5.05
C ARG A 239 -6.57 5.71 -3.94
N MET A 240 -6.95 4.54 -3.46
CA MET A 240 -7.94 4.40 -2.39
C MET A 240 -7.45 4.99 -1.06
N SER A 241 -6.17 4.80 -0.75
CA SER A 241 -5.54 5.41 0.41
C SER A 241 -5.60 6.94 0.33
N LEU A 242 -5.27 7.51 -0.84
CA LEU A 242 -5.36 8.96 -1.08
C LEU A 242 -6.80 9.48 -0.95
N GLU A 243 -7.78 8.76 -1.49
CA GLU A 243 -9.19 9.14 -1.43
C GLU A 243 -9.73 9.11 0.01
N LEU A 244 -9.32 8.12 0.82
CA LEU A 244 -9.65 8.06 2.24
C LEU A 244 -9.06 9.26 3.01
N VAL A 245 -7.83 9.70 2.69
CA VAL A 245 -7.25 10.90 3.30
C VAL A 245 -8.05 12.15 2.90
N ARG A 246 -8.36 12.32 1.62
CA ARG A 246 -9.18 13.44 1.13
C ARG A 246 -10.54 13.50 1.81
N LEU A 247 -11.22 12.36 1.93
CA LEU A 247 -12.50 12.27 2.64
C LEU A 247 -12.36 12.71 4.10
N LYS A 248 -11.31 12.25 4.78
CA LYS A 248 -11.04 12.63 6.17
C LYS A 248 -10.81 14.14 6.29
N MET A 249 -10.03 14.72 5.38
CA MET A 249 -9.75 16.16 5.38
C MET A 249 -11.00 17.02 5.19
N VAL A 250 -11.97 16.58 4.38
CA VAL A 250 -13.21 17.36 4.16
C VAL A 250 -14.22 17.17 5.31
N ASN A 251 -14.28 15.98 5.89
CA ASN A 251 -15.32 15.63 6.86
C ASN A 251 -14.89 15.76 8.33
N ASP A 252 -13.60 15.97 8.63
CA ASP A 252 -13.16 16.16 10.00
C ASP A 252 -13.54 17.57 10.49
N PRO A 253 -14.35 17.71 11.55
CA PRO A 253 -14.78 19.01 12.05
C PRO A 253 -13.63 19.92 12.50
N THR A 254 -12.46 19.35 12.81
CA THR A 254 -11.25 20.10 13.18
C THR A 254 -10.41 20.51 11.98
N SER A 255 -10.76 20.05 10.78
CA SER A 255 -10.05 20.37 9.56
C SER A 255 -10.32 21.81 9.12
N PRO A 256 -9.31 22.55 8.65
CA PRO A 256 -9.52 23.88 8.04
C PRO A 256 -10.32 23.81 6.74
N PHE A 257 -10.52 22.60 6.18
CA PHE A 257 -11.30 22.35 4.96
C PHE A 257 -12.71 21.82 5.23
N ALA A 258 -13.13 21.72 6.50
CA ALA A 258 -14.47 21.29 6.85
C ALA A 258 -15.49 22.25 6.23
N SER A 259 -16.45 21.72 5.47
CA SER A 259 -17.61 22.50 5.04
C SER A 259 -18.37 22.93 6.28
N LYS A 260 -18.45 24.24 6.54
CA LYS A 260 -19.41 24.79 7.49
C LYS A 260 -20.80 24.46 6.93
N GLU A 261 -21.48 23.47 7.50
CA GLU A 261 -22.87 23.20 7.14
C GLU A 261 -23.68 24.47 7.42
N GLU A 262 -24.18 25.12 6.38
CA GLU A 262 -25.24 26.12 6.53
C GLU A 262 -26.50 25.34 6.92
N GLU A 263 -26.96 25.53 8.17
CA GLU A 263 -28.27 25.06 8.64
C GLU A 263 -29.37 25.59 7.73
N GLN A 264 -29.82 24.78 6.76
CA GLN A 264 -31.05 25.04 6.04
C GLN A 264 -32.20 24.48 6.87
N SER A 265 -32.92 25.39 7.52
CA SER A 265 -34.14 25.15 8.28
C SER A 265 -35.18 24.37 7.47
N GLU A 266 -35.48 23.15 7.89
CA GLU A 266 -36.60 22.36 7.36
C GLU A 266 -37.92 23.10 7.57
N THR A 267 -38.53 23.59 6.49
CA THR A 267 -39.91 24.04 6.51
C THR A 267 -40.79 22.82 6.27
N LYS A 268 -41.54 22.40 7.30
CA LYS A 268 -42.60 21.38 7.20
C LYS A 268 -43.59 21.74 6.08
N GLN A 269 -43.84 20.82 5.15
CA GLN A 269 -45.09 20.79 4.39
C GLN A 269 -45.74 19.41 4.46
N GLU A 270 -47.03 19.47 4.69
CA GLU A 270 -47.94 18.40 5.09
C GLU A 270 -48.27 17.42 3.94
N LYS A 271 -48.66 16.20 4.33
CA LYS A 271 -49.19 15.15 3.44
C LYS A 271 -50.50 15.60 2.78
N ALA A 272 -50.59 15.44 1.46
CA ALA A 272 -51.86 15.21 0.78
C ALA A 272 -51.71 14.09 -0.26
N THR A 273 -52.70 13.21 -0.27
CA THR A 273 -52.90 12.00 -1.09
C THR A 273 -53.28 12.32 -2.54
N GLY A 274 -52.79 11.55 -3.51
CA GLY A 274 -53.33 11.52 -4.87
C GLY A 274 -52.49 10.72 -5.87
N VAL A 275 -53.10 9.73 -6.52
CA VAL A 275 -52.52 8.78 -7.48
C VAL A 275 -52.65 9.32 -8.92
N ALA A 276 -51.58 9.23 -9.74
CA ALA A 276 -51.56 8.67 -11.11
C ALA A 276 -50.40 9.22 -11.99
N VAL A 277 -49.56 8.28 -12.44
CA VAL A 277 -48.87 8.08 -13.73
C VAL A 277 -48.64 9.29 -14.67
N GLU A 278 -47.38 9.66 -14.91
CA GLU A 278 -46.73 9.73 -16.25
C GLU A 278 -45.21 10.04 -16.16
N ALA A 279 -44.47 9.62 -17.18
CA ALA A 279 -43.01 9.46 -17.24
C ALA A 279 -42.17 10.75 -17.17
N PRO A 280 -40.89 10.71 -16.71
CA PRO A 280 -39.99 11.84 -16.88
C PRO A 280 -39.03 11.66 -18.06
N LYS A 281 -38.90 12.78 -18.77
CA LYS A 281 -37.98 13.10 -19.84
C LYS A 281 -36.53 13.19 -19.35
N SER A 282 -35.62 12.88 -20.26
CA SER A 282 -34.21 13.28 -20.36
C SER A 282 -33.62 14.10 -19.21
N ALA A 283 -32.70 13.50 -18.47
CA ALA A 283 -31.84 14.21 -17.53
C ALA A 283 -30.85 15.11 -18.28
N VAL A 284 -30.91 16.40 -17.96
CA VAL A 284 -29.94 17.42 -18.35
C VAL A 284 -28.66 17.18 -17.55
N ALA A 285 -27.52 17.14 -18.24
CA ALA A 285 -26.21 17.00 -17.65
C ALA A 285 -25.89 18.16 -16.69
N VAL A 286 -25.53 17.82 -15.46
CA VAL A 286 -24.93 18.75 -14.49
C VAL A 286 -23.47 18.96 -14.90
N PRO A 287 -22.96 20.20 -15.01
CA PRO A 287 -21.58 20.43 -15.40
C PRO A 287 -20.65 20.02 -14.25
N VAL A 288 -19.69 19.15 -14.57
CA VAL A 288 -18.54 18.82 -13.73
C VAL A 288 -17.76 20.12 -13.51
N ARG A 289 -17.72 20.60 -12.26
CA ARG A 289 -16.91 21.76 -11.89
C ARG A 289 -15.43 21.42 -12.10
N SER A 290 -14.78 22.28 -12.87
CA SER A 290 -13.36 22.24 -13.21
C SER A 290 -12.48 22.26 -11.96
N SER A 291 -11.48 21.37 -11.99
CA SER A 291 -10.36 21.29 -11.05
C SER A 291 -9.75 22.69 -10.77
N LEU A 292 -9.45 22.94 -9.49
CA LEU A 292 -8.80 24.17 -8.98
C LEU A 292 -7.27 24.12 -9.03
N PHE A 293 -6.68 23.02 -9.49
CA PHE A 293 -5.23 22.85 -9.51
C PHE A 293 -4.82 22.31 -10.88
N GLY A 294 -4.38 23.25 -11.71
CA GLY A 294 -3.78 22.96 -13.00
C GLY A 294 -2.29 22.71 -12.84
N ALA A 295 -1.84 21.54 -13.26
CA ALA A 295 -0.71 21.37 -14.16
C ALA A 295 -0.74 19.94 -14.70
N SER A 296 -0.84 19.84 -16.03
CA SER A 296 -0.64 18.64 -16.82
C SER A 296 0.85 18.53 -17.18
N LEU A 297 1.31 17.29 -17.41
CA LEU A 297 2.54 16.84 -18.07
C LEU A 297 3.56 16.17 -17.14
N ALA A 298 3.69 14.84 -17.24
CA ALA A 298 4.97 14.14 -17.44
C ALA A 298 4.80 12.60 -17.43
N THR A 299 4.61 11.95 -18.59
CA THR A 299 4.64 10.47 -18.67
C THR A 299 5.54 9.87 -19.75
N GLU A 300 6.30 10.67 -20.53
CA GLU A 300 7.22 10.09 -21.54
C GLU A 300 8.69 10.48 -21.36
N SER A 301 9.02 11.65 -20.81
CA SER A 301 10.42 12.11 -20.75
C SER A 301 11.28 11.36 -19.71
N ALA A 302 10.67 10.84 -18.63
CA ALA A 302 11.41 10.17 -17.56
C ALA A 302 11.98 8.79 -17.97
N ARG A 303 11.36 8.11 -18.95
CA ARG A 303 11.82 6.80 -19.44
C ARG A 303 13.11 6.85 -20.28
N SER A 304 13.40 8.00 -20.89
CA SER A 304 14.55 8.14 -21.81
C SER A 304 15.91 8.20 -21.10
N VAL A 305 15.95 8.50 -19.80
CA VAL A 305 17.20 8.81 -19.09
C VAL A 305 17.98 7.55 -18.67
N PHE A 306 17.33 6.39 -18.59
CA PHE A 306 17.93 5.17 -18.04
C PHE A 306 18.01 3.99 -19.02
N GLN A 307 17.73 4.21 -20.32
CA GLN A 307 18.07 3.25 -21.37
C GLN A 307 19.46 3.57 -21.96
N LYS A 308 20.52 3.27 -21.22
CA LYS A 308 21.87 3.03 -21.76
C LYS A 308 22.62 2.04 -20.88
#